data_AF-A0A7V5S5K5-F1
#
_entry.id   AF-A0A7V5S5K5-F1
#
_cell.length_a   1.000
_cell.length_b   1.000
_cell.length_c   1.000
_cell.angle_alpha   90.00
_cell.angle_beta   90.00
_cell.angle_gamma   90.00
#
_symmetry.space_group_name_H-M   'P 1'
#
loop_
_entity.id
_entity.type
_entity.pdbx_description
1 polymer ?
#
loop_
_entity_poly.entity_id
_entity_poly.type
_entity_poly.pdbx_seq_one_letter_code
_entity_poly.pdbx_strand_id
1 'polypeptide(L)'
;MRAAISRRTFLHALGLAAGAFVLGQYRGFSQQTMTIGVLGSTASPLGQGILNGAQLAASELNFKLIPGDLGSETDPARARAVLNDLISKGADAVVGLSRPDTIPALLLDIPRVKKPLIITGTPLLGTDQVAGNFENFKYIFRAGIVSATAQAFDGGEFGREFLVGRLIKERVLRSNAVAIVGDPSKQSADFRAALLPRLTRAGLDVVGNLADTQAGALLERLQKINVSAAITAFFDTKVGAEFAQGWSANKVKIALFGWNEALLYDDLKGAARGYVVTDFAAETEKVGPRTLGFYKKYQEQFKARAVFTAATTYDAVYALADALGRARTTEAEALVKALEGTRLPGVVGLIRFYTVEEQQRDPLKIAVAHDQVYGLNKLSPGPGFDGVRPFYTQLAADGRRVVLYPDEYATGSYVLPPHFG
;
A
#
# COMPACT_ATOMS: atom_id res chain seq x y z
N MET A 1 17.57 54.50 -12.28
CA MET A 1 16.17 54.11 -12.00
C MET A 1 16.06 52.60 -12.12
N ARG A 2 15.93 51.88 -11.00
CA ARG A 2 15.76 50.42 -10.99
C ARG A 2 14.26 50.12 -11.05
N ALA A 3 13.79 49.50 -12.13
CA ALA A 3 12.40 49.07 -12.28
C ALA A 3 12.14 47.87 -11.36
N ALA A 4 11.18 48.01 -10.45
CA ALA A 4 10.73 46.96 -9.56
C ALA A 4 9.86 45.95 -10.32
N ILE A 5 10.34 44.73 -10.49
CA ILE A 5 9.53 43.61 -11.01
C ILE A 5 8.69 43.07 -9.85
N SER A 6 7.37 43.08 -10.01
CA SER A 6 6.44 42.65 -8.96
C SER A 6 6.53 41.14 -8.71
N ARG A 7 6.53 40.72 -7.44
CA ARG A 7 6.56 39.31 -6.98
C ARG A 7 5.42 38.45 -7.54
N ARG A 8 4.34 39.04 -8.07
CA ARG A 8 3.21 38.30 -8.66
C ARG A 8 3.51 37.77 -10.06
N THR A 9 4.37 38.41 -10.82
CA THR A 9 4.70 37.98 -12.19
C THR A 9 5.70 36.81 -12.21
N PHE A 10 6.52 36.69 -11.17
CA PHE A 10 7.49 35.60 -11.03
C PHE A 10 6.84 34.25 -10.66
N LEU A 11 5.74 34.27 -9.90
CA LEU A 11 5.05 33.05 -9.47
C LEU A 11 4.21 32.38 -10.58
N HIS A 12 3.74 33.15 -11.57
CA HIS A 12 3.02 32.57 -12.72
C HIS A 12 3.96 31.91 -13.76
N ALA A 13 5.23 32.33 -13.84
CA ALA A 13 6.21 31.75 -14.76
C ALA A 13 6.77 30.40 -14.26
N LEU A 14 6.87 30.20 -12.94
CA LEU A 14 7.37 28.96 -12.34
C LEU A 14 6.33 27.81 -12.34
N GLY A 15 5.04 28.14 -12.29
CA GLY A 15 3.96 27.14 -12.30
C GLY A 15 3.76 26.40 -13.63
N LEU A 16 4.15 27.01 -14.76
CA LEU A 16 4.03 26.40 -16.09
C LEU A 16 5.31 25.67 -16.54
N ALA A 17 6.48 25.98 -15.96
CA ALA A 17 7.74 25.34 -16.34
C ALA A 17 7.93 23.95 -15.69
N ALA A 18 7.45 23.74 -14.45
CA ALA A 18 7.61 22.47 -13.75
C ALA A 18 6.73 21.34 -14.33
N GLY A 19 5.54 21.66 -14.84
CA GLY A 19 4.67 20.70 -15.51
C GLY A 19 5.17 20.28 -16.90
N ALA A 20 5.87 21.18 -17.60
CA ALA A 20 6.43 20.91 -18.92
C ALA A 20 7.74 20.09 -18.87
N PHE A 21 8.51 20.17 -17.78
CA PHE A 21 9.79 19.46 -17.67
C PHE A 21 9.63 17.94 -17.45
N VAL A 22 8.57 17.50 -16.76
CA VAL A 22 8.32 16.06 -16.56
C VAL A 22 7.69 15.45 -17.81
N LEU A 23 6.74 16.12 -18.46
CA LEU A 23 6.13 15.63 -19.72
C LEU A 23 7.06 15.77 -20.94
N GLY A 24 8.02 16.69 -20.90
CA GLY A 24 8.98 16.93 -21.97
C GLY A 24 9.97 15.80 -22.19
N GLN A 25 10.28 14.99 -21.16
CA GLN A 25 11.18 13.84 -21.31
C GLN A 25 10.51 12.61 -21.92
N TYR A 26 9.18 12.52 -21.93
CA TYR A 26 8.45 11.39 -22.51
C TYR A 26 8.12 11.57 -24.01
N ARG A 27 8.34 12.76 -24.59
CA ARG A 27 8.10 13.03 -26.01
C ARG A 27 9.16 12.47 -26.97
N GLY A 28 10.14 11.74 -26.44
CA GLY A 28 11.21 11.06 -27.20
C GLY A 28 11.03 9.55 -27.36
N PHE A 29 9.93 8.93 -26.88
CA PHE A 29 9.68 7.50 -27.05
C PHE A 29 9.11 7.17 -28.43
N SER A 30 9.92 7.43 -29.46
CA SER A 30 9.65 6.98 -30.81
C SER A 30 9.78 5.45 -30.87
N GLN A 31 8.63 4.76 -31.03
CA GLN A 31 8.40 3.37 -31.49
C GLN A 31 8.30 2.18 -30.50
N GLN A 32 8.64 2.27 -29.21
CA GLN A 32 8.54 1.08 -28.33
C GLN A 32 7.26 1.06 -27.49
N THR A 33 6.45 0.01 -27.68
CA THR A 33 5.25 -0.29 -26.89
C THR A 33 5.47 -1.58 -26.12
N MET A 34 4.94 -1.68 -24.91
CA MET A 34 4.99 -2.88 -24.07
C MET A 34 3.60 -3.48 -23.90
N THR A 35 3.55 -4.81 -23.82
CA THR A 35 2.33 -5.56 -23.48
C THR A 35 2.44 -6.05 -22.04
N ILE A 36 1.53 -5.63 -21.18
CA ILE A 36 1.54 -5.98 -19.75
C ILE A 36 0.38 -6.93 -19.45
N GLY A 37 0.71 -8.10 -18.92
CA GLY A 37 -0.26 -9.01 -18.31
C GLY A 37 -0.66 -8.50 -16.92
N VAL A 38 -1.96 -8.54 -16.60
CA VAL A 38 -2.45 -8.07 -15.30
C VAL A 38 -3.12 -9.21 -14.55
N LEU A 39 -2.51 -9.64 -13.45
CA LEU A 39 -3.05 -10.66 -12.55
C LEU A 39 -3.98 -10.00 -11.52
N GLY A 40 -5.24 -9.85 -11.88
CA GLY A 40 -6.26 -9.20 -11.03
C GLY A 40 -7.52 -10.07 -10.86
N SER A 41 -8.57 -9.49 -10.32
CA SER A 41 -9.86 -10.17 -10.16
C SER A 41 -11.01 -9.18 -10.17
N THR A 42 -12.12 -9.51 -10.82
CA THR A 42 -13.36 -8.73 -10.73
C THR A 42 -14.24 -9.14 -9.54
N ALA A 43 -13.84 -10.19 -8.80
CA ALA A 43 -14.59 -10.73 -7.68
C ALA A 43 -14.21 -10.10 -6.32
N SER A 44 -13.19 -9.25 -6.27
CA SER A 44 -12.76 -8.57 -5.05
C SER A 44 -12.44 -7.08 -5.30
N PRO A 45 -12.64 -6.19 -4.32
CA PRO A 45 -12.26 -4.78 -4.45
C PRO A 45 -10.77 -4.58 -4.69
N LEU A 46 -9.91 -5.38 -4.05
CA LEU A 46 -8.46 -5.29 -4.22
C LEU A 46 -8.02 -5.75 -5.61
N GLY A 47 -8.55 -6.88 -6.09
CA GLY A 47 -8.33 -7.38 -7.44
C GLY A 47 -8.83 -6.41 -8.52
N GLN A 48 -9.99 -5.77 -8.29
CA GLN A 48 -10.54 -4.78 -9.21
C GLN A 48 -9.67 -3.51 -9.20
N GLY A 49 -9.14 -3.14 -8.04
CA GLY A 49 -8.15 -2.09 -7.88
C GLY A 49 -6.94 -2.30 -8.79
N ILE A 50 -6.38 -3.52 -8.81
CA ILE A 50 -5.24 -3.90 -9.67
C ILE A 50 -5.59 -3.67 -11.15
N LEU A 51 -6.73 -4.19 -11.61
CA LEU A 51 -7.18 -4.04 -13.00
C LEU A 51 -7.33 -2.56 -13.39
N ASN A 52 -7.99 -1.78 -12.53
CA ASN A 52 -8.25 -0.36 -12.77
C ASN A 52 -6.96 0.47 -12.75
N GLY A 53 -6.06 0.21 -11.81
CA GLY A 53 -4.76 0.88 -11.69
C GLY A 53 -3.87 0.65 -12.90
N ALA A 54 -3.77 -0.60 -13.35
CA ALA A 54 -3.07 -0.94 -14.57
C ALA A 54 -3.69 -0.25 -15.79
N GLN A 55 -5.02 -0.31 -15.94
CA GLN A 55 -5.75 0.31 -17.06
C GLN A 55 -5.51 1.81 -17.14
N LEU A 56 -5.57 2.52 -16.01
CA LEU A 56 -5.33 3.96 -15.97
C LEU A 56 -3.90 4.29 -16.42
N ALA A 57 -2.89 3.60 -15.88
CA ALA A 57 -1.49 3.83 -16.24
C ALA A 57 -1.21 3.50 -17.72
N ALA A 58 -1.68 2.35 -18.20
CA ALA A 58 -1.46 1.92 -19.57
C ALA A 58 -2.11 2.85 -20.60
N SER A 59 -3.28 3.41 -20.27
CA SER A 59 -3.96 4.41 -21.13
C SER A 59 -3.14 5.69 -21.26
N GLU A 60 -2.47 6.13 -20.19
CA GLU A 60 -1.60 7.32 -20.21
C GLU A 60 -0.28 7.07 -20.96
N LEU A 61 0.23 5.85 -20.90
CA LEU A 61 1.51 5.45 -21.47
C LEU A 61 1.39 4.83 -22.87
N ASN A 62 0.17 4.63 -23.37
CA ASN A 62 -0.14 3.91 -24.61
C ASN A 62 0.43 2.47 -24.63
N PHE A 63 0.37 1.78 -23.49
CA PHE A 63 0.74 0.36 -23.38
C PHE A 63 -0.47 -0.55 -23.61
N LYS A 64 -0.20 -1.77 -24.08
CA LYS A 64 -1.23 -2.80 -24.24
C LYS A 64 -1.40 -3.56 -22.94
N LEU A 65 -2.64 -3.86 -22.56
CA LEU A 65 -2.94 -4.71 -21.41
C LEU A 65 -3.61 -6.00 -21.82
N ILE A 66 -3.28 -7.07 -21.11
CA ILE A 66 -3.97 -8.35 -21.17
C ILE A 66 -4.50 -8.62 -19.75
N PRO A 67 -5.80 -8.43 -19.48
CA PRO A 67 -6.37 -8.74 -18.18
C PRO A 67 -6.43 -10.26 -17.97
N GLY A 68 -5.92 -10.72 -16.83
CA GLY A 68 -6.01 -12.10 -16.36
C GLY A 68 -6.83 -12.16 -15.09
N ASP A 69 -8.02 -12.77 -15.17
CA ASP A 69 -8.93 -12.89 -14.03
C ASP A 69 -8.62 -14.13 -13.17
N LEU A 70 -8.21 -13.89 -11.93
CA LEU A 70 -7.90 -14.88 -10.91
C LEU A 70 -9.12 -15.42 -10.17
N GLY A 71 -10.33 -14.91 -10.42
CA GLY A 71 -11.54 -15.35 -9.72
C GLY A 71 -11.45 -15.04 -8.22
N SER A 72 -11.55 -16.05 -7.35
CA SER A 72 -11.44 -15.85 -5.89
C SER A 72 -10.06 -15.43 -5.40
N GLU A 73 -9.03 -15.44 -6.27
CA GLU A 73 -7.63 -15.14 -5.94
C GLU A 73 -6.97 -16.12 -4.96
N THR A 74 -7.62 -17.25 -4.67
CA THR A 74 -7.14 -18.28 -3.75
C THR A 74 -6.81 -19.60 -4.43
N ASP A 75 -7.07 -19.74 -5.73
CA ASP A 75 -6.82 -20.97 -6.50
C ASP A 75 -5.45 -20.92 -7.19
N PRO A 76 -4.44 -21.69 -6.71
CA PRO A 76 -3.11 -21.67 -7.30
C PRO A 76 -3.05 -22.28 -8.70
N ALA A 77 -3.91 -23.25 -9.03
CA ALA A 77 -3.95 -23.86 -10.35
C ALA A 77 -4.49 -22.87 -11.38
N ARG A 78 -5.55 -22.14 -11.03
CA ARG A 78 -6.06 -21.03 -11.84
C ARG A 78 -5.00 -19.95 -12.02
N ALA A 79 -4.31 -19.53 -10.96
CA ALA A 79 -3.27 -18.51 -11.07
C ALA A 79 -2.17 -18.90 -12.06
N ARG A 80 -1.68 -20.15 -12.01
CA ARG A 80 -0.70 -20.67 -12.99
C ARG A 80 -1.26 -20.70 -14.40
N ALA A 81 -2.50 -21.13 -14.58
CA ALA A 81 -3.15 -21.15 -15.89
C ALA A 81 -3.28 -19.74 -16.49
N VAL A 82 -3.71 -18.77 -15.68
CA VAL A 82 -3.81 -17.36 -16.08
C VAL A 82 -2.44 -16.79 -16.40
N LEU A 83 -1.42 -17.01 -15.57
CA LEU A 83 -0.05 -16.56 -15.88
C LEU A 83 0.41 -17.13 -17.23
N ASN A 84 0.27 -18.44 -17.47
CA ASN A 84 0.66 -19.05 -18.74
C ASN A 84 -0.11 -18.49 -19.95
N ASP A 85 -1.40 -18.18 -19.78
CA ASP A 85 -2.23 -17.54 -20.81
C ASP A 85 -1.77 -16.10 -21.12
N LEU A 86 -1.42 -15.31 -20.09
CA LEU A 86 -0.87 -13.97 -20.28
C LEU A 86 0.44 -14.02 -21.08
N ILE A 87 1.31 -14.99 -20.76
CA ILE A 87 2.58 -15.18 -21.44
C ILE A 87 2.37 -15.67 -22.87
N SER A 88 1.47 -16.62 -23.12
CA SER A 88 1.18 -17.12 -24.46
C SER A 88 0.59 -16.04 -25.38
N LYS A 89 -0.15 -15.08 -24.80
CA LYS A 89 -0.67 -13.90 -25.50
C LYS A 89 0.36 -12.77 -25.69
N GLY A 90 1.61 -13.00 -25.29
CA GLY A 90 2.72 -12.09 -25.57
C GLY A 90 2.95 -11.00 -24.51
N ALA A 91 2.63 -11.24 -23.24
CA ALA A 91 3.01 -10.34 -22.17
C ALA A 91 4.55 -10.23 -22.04
N ASP A 92 5.05 -9.00 -22.07
CA ASP A 92 6.46 -8.63 -21.85
C ASP A 92 6.80 -8.54 -20.36
N ALA A 93 5.81 -8.19 -19.54
CA ALA A 93 5.89 -8.13 -18.08
C ALA A 93 4.50 -8.41 -17.49
N VAL A 94 4.46 -8.77 -16.22
CA VAL A 94 3.24 -9.06 -15.49
C VAL A 94 3.18 -8.21 -14.21
N VAL A 95 2.01 -7.67 -13.89
CA VAL A 95 1.76 -6.93 -12.64
C VAL A 95 0.52 -7.48 -11.95
N GLY A 96 0.44 -7.40 -10.62
CA GLY A 96 -0.79 -7.69 -9.89
C GLY A 96 -0.60 -8.49 -8.61
N LEU A 97 -1.53 -9.41 -8.35
CA LEU A 97 -1.65 -10.26 -7.15
C LEU A 97 -1.98 -9.48 -5.87
N SER A 98 -3.18 -9.71 -5.32
CA SER A 98 -3.61 -9.15 -4.03
C SER A 98 -3.62 -10.15 -2.87
N ARG A 99 -3.54 -11.45 -3.16
CA ARG A 99 -3.56 -12.53 -2.17
C ARG A 99 -2.28 -13.37 -2.20
N PRO A 100 -1.73 -13.75 -1.03
CA PRO A 100 -0.49 -14.52 -0.96
C PRO A 100 -0.66 -15.99 -1.38
N ASP A 101 -1.88 -16.54 -1.30
CA ASP A 101 -2.20 -17.96 -1.45
C ASP A 101 -1.76 -18.55 -2.80
N THR A 102 -1.72 -17.72 -3.84
CA THR A 102 -1.34 -18.14 -5.21
C THR A 102 0.16 -18.00 -5.50
N ILE A 103 0.88 -17.17 -4.74
CA ILE A 103 2.29 -16.83 -5.01
C ILE A 103 3.21 -18.07 -5.02
N PRO A 104 3.14 -19.00 -4.06
CA PRO A 104 4.01 -20.19 -4.06
C PRO A 104 3.95 -21.00 -5.36
N ALA A 105 2.77 -21.13 -5.95
CA ALA A 105 2.59 -21.87 -7.19
C ALA A 105 3.20 -21.13 -8.39
N LEU A 106 3.08 -19.79 -8.40
CA LEU A 106 3.68 -18.96 -9.45
C LEU A 106 5.21 -18.93 -9.36
N LEU A 107 5.79 -18.96 -8.14
CA LEU A 107 7.24 -19.02 -7.95
C LEU A 107 7.90 -20.18 -8.70
N LEU A 108 7.20 -21.31 -8.85
CA LEU A 108 7.70 -22.45 -9.62
C LEU A 108 7.77 -22.19 -11.12
N ASP A 109 6.96 -21.26 -11.64
CA ASP A 109 6.92 -20.89 -13.05
C ASP A 109 7.85 -19.72 -13.38
N ILE A 110 8.21 -18.87 -12.42
CA ILE A 110 9.04 -17.67 -12.66
C ILE A 110 10.35 -17.97 -13.39
N PRO A 111 11.19 -18.95 -12.98
CA PRO A 111 12.46 -19.21 -13.65
C PRO A 111 12.28 -19.76 -15.07
N ARG A 112 11.11 -20.34 -15.37
CA ARG A 112 10.74 -20.87 -16.69
C ARG A 112 10.19 -19.78 -17.61
N VAL A 113 9.33 -18.92 -17.09
CA VAL A 113 8.66 -17.85 -17.83
C VAL A 113 9.63 -16.72 -18.17
N LYS A 114 10.55 -16.38 -17.25
CA LYS A 114 11.56 -15.33 -17.43
C LYS A 114 10.96 -14.02 -17.93
N LYS A 115 9.89 -13.54 -17.30
CA LYS A 115 9.30 -12.22 -17.51
C LYS A 115 9.23 -11.50 -16.18
N PRO A 116 9.50 -10.19 -16.11
CA PRO A 116 9.31 -9.43 -14.89
C PRO A 116 7.89 -9.61 -14.34
N LEU A 117 7.78 -9.99 -13.07
CA LEU A 117 6.54 -10.02 -12.30
C LEU A 117 6.65 -9.00 -11.17
N ILE A 118 5.79 -7.98 -11.16
CA ILE A 118 5.70 -7.02 -10.06
C ILE A 118 4.45 -7.29 -9.23
N ILE A 119 4.66 -7.76 -7.99
CA ILE A 119 3.62 -7.95 -6.99
C ILE A 119 3.21 -6.58 -6.45
N THR A 120 1.90 -6.32 -6.37
CA THR A 120 1.38 -4.98 -6.06
C THR A 120 0.39 -4.93 -4.90
N GLY A 121 -0.15 -6.07 -4.46
CA GLY A 121 -1.22 -6.08 -3.47
C GLY A 121 -0.97 -6.87 -2.18
N THR A 122 0.17 -7.54 -2.03
CA THR A 122 0.44 -8.36 -0.84
C THR A 122 1.86 -8.19 -0.27
N PRO A 123 2.01 -8.10 1.07
CA PRO A 123 3.29 -7.94 1.75
C PRO A 123 4.01 -9.28 2.02
N LEU A 124 3.46 -10.40 1.54
CA LEU A 124 3.93 -11.75 1.86
C LEU A 124 4.44 -12.47 0.61
N LEU A 125 5.55 -13.20 0.75
CA LEU A 125 6.14 -14.10 -0.24
C LEU A 125 6.59 -13.40 -1.53
N GLY A 126 7.24 -14.14 -2.43
CA GLY A 126 7.68 -13.65 -3.73
C GLY A 126 9.16 -13.28 -3.75
N THR A 127 9.48 -12.06 -3.34
CA THR A 127 10.83 -11.46 -3.39
C THR A 127 11.82 -12.07 -2.40
N ASP A 128 11.34 -12.74 -1.35
CA ASP A 128 12.18 -13.37 -0.32
C ASP A 128 13.20 -14.39 -0.87
N GLN A 129 12.96 -14.92 -2.08
CA GLN A 129 13.83 -15.88 -2.75
C GLN A 129 14.99 -15.23 -3.52
N VAL A 130 14.92 -13.93 -3.81
CA VAL A 130 15.83 -13.22 -4.73
C VAL A 130 17.27 -13.29 -4.26
N ALA A 131 17.55 -12.97 -2.99
CA ALA A 131 18.93 -12.99 -2.48
C ALA A 131 19.52 -14.40 -2.38
N GLY A 132 18.68 -15.43 -2.16
CA GLY A 132 19.13 -16.81 -2.01
C GLY A 132 19.35 -17.53 -3.35
N ASN A 133 18.64 -17.13 -4.41
CA ASN A 133 18.77 -17.72 -5.74
C ASN A 133 18.42 -16.67 -6.82
N PHE A 134 19.33 -15.71 -6.97
CA PHE A 134 19.14 -14.55 -7.83
C PHE A 134 18.88 -14.93 -9.29
N GLU A 135 19.65 -15.84 -9.86
CA GLU A 135 19.50 -16.24 -11.27
C GLU A 135 18.10 -16.70 -11.64
N ASN A 136 17.42 -17.40 -10.72
CA ASN A 136 16.07 -17.92 -10.95
C ASN A 136 14.97 -16.92 -10.58
N PHE A 137 15.20 -16.04 -9.59
CA PHE A 137 14.15 -15.20 -9.01
C PHE A 137 14.30 -13.70 -9.25
N LYS A 138 15.37 -13.23 -9.91
CA LYS A 138 15.58 -11.82 -10.27
C LYS A 138 14.44 -11.17 -11.05
N TYR A 139 13.54 -11.96 -11.65
CA TYR A 139 12.37 -11.43 -12.35
C TYR A 139 11.26 -10.94 -11.43
N ILE A 140 11.30 -11.23 -10.13
CA ILE A 140 10.23 -10.85 -9.19
C ILE A 140 10.59 -9.54 -8.52
N PHE A 141 9.63 -8.62 -8.51
CA PHE A 141 9.68 -7.36 -7.78
C PHE A 141 8.39 -7.19 -6.96
N ARG A 142 8.43 -6.31 -5.97
CA ARG A 142 7.23 -5.87 -5.24
C ARG A 142 7.19 -4.36 -5.18
N ALA A 143 6.10 -3.77 -5.65
CA ALA A 143 5.92 -2.32 -5.72
C ALA A 143 4.68 -1.86 -4.93
N GLY A 144 4.86 -0.77 -4.20
CA GLY A 144 3.80 0.00 -3.54
C GLY A 144 3.22 -0.60 -2.25
N ILE A 145 3.65 -1.79 -1.87
CA ILE A 145 3.36 -2.38 -0.56
C ILE A 145 4.67 -2.84 0.08
N VAL A 146 4.81 -2.61 1.39
CA VAL A 146 6.03 -2.95 2.13
C VAL A 146 6.01 -4.41 2.57
N SER A 147 7.17 -5.02 2.81
CA SER A 147 7.26 -6.38 3.33
C SER A 147 6.51 -6.54 4.65
N ALA A 148 6.10 -7.77 4.99
CA ALA A 148 5.48 -8.05 6.29
C ALA A 148 6.39 -7.66 7.47
N THR A 149 7.71 -7.80 7.31
CA THR A 149 8.69 -7.35 8.32
C THR A 149 8.68 -5.83 8.47
N ALA A 150 8.68 -5.09 7.36
CA ALA A 150 8.57 -3.63 7.36
C ALA A 150 7.23 -3.17 7.95
N GLN A 151 6.12 -3.84 7.61
CA GLN A 151 4.79 -3.56 8.14
C GLN A 151 4.71 -3.78 9.66
N ALA A 152 5.27 -4.89 10.16
CA ALA A 152 5.30 -5.16 11.60
C ALA A 152 6.20 -4.16 12.33
N PHE A 153 7.33 -3.76 11.73
CA PHE A 153 8.18 -2.70 12.25
C PHE A 153 7.40 -1.38 12.35
N ASP A 154 6.70 -1.02 11.28
CA ASP A 154 5.89 0.19 11.19
C ASP A 154 4.76 0.23 12.23
N GLY A 155 4.07 -0.88 12.45
CA GLY A 155 3.05 -0.99 13.51
C GLY A 155 3.60 -0.74 14.91
N GLY A 156 4.85 -1.16 15.17
CA GLY A 156 5.56 -0.83 16.41
C GLY A 156 5.89 0.67 16.51
N GLU A 157 6.35 1.28 15.42
CA GLU A 157 6.67 2.70 15.36
C GLU A 157 5.42 3.57 15.53
N PHE A 158 4.29 3.20 14.90
CA PHE A 158 2.99 3.83 15.13
C PHE A 158 2.58 3.72 16.61
N GLY A 159 2.67 2.53 17.20
CA GLY A 159 2.38 2.33 18.62
C GLY A 159 3.23 3.22 19.52
N ARG A 160 4.53 3.34 19.22
CA ARG A 160 5.50 4.07 20.04
C ARG A 160 5.33 5.59 19.90
N GLU A 161 5.25 6.07 18.68
CA GLU A 161 5.29 7.51 18.37
C GLU A 161 3.91 8.15 18.48
N PHE A 162 2.89 7.47 17.95
CA PHE A 162 1.56 8.03 17.85
C PHE A 162 0.69 7.65 19.06
N LEU A 163 0.57 6.36 19.38
CA LEU A 163 -0.28 5.96 20.51
C LEU A 163 0.34 6.38 21.84
N VAL A 164 1.57 5.93 22.12
CA VAL A 164 2.26 6.24 23.38
C VAL A 164 2.78 7.68 23.41
N GLY A 165 3.55 8.07 22.39
CA GLY A 165 4.23 9.37 22.32
C GLY A 165 3.31 10.58 22.20
N ARG A 166 2.09 10.40 21.69
CA ARG A 166 1.09 11.46 21.52
C ARG A 166 -0.19 11.18 22.28
N LEU A 167 -1.02 10.22 21.84
CA LEU A 167 -2.38 10.10 22.37
C LEU A 167 -2.44 9.77 23.87
N ILE A 168 -1.56 8.89 24.37
CA ILE A 168 -1.50 8.56 25.81
C ILE A 168 -0.84 9.70 26.58
N LYS A 169 0.29 10.22 26.10
CA LYS A 169 1.01 11.34 26.73
C LYS A 169 0.15 12.59 26.90
N GLU A 170 -0.67 12.90 25.89
CA GLU A 170 -1.60 14.03 25.86
C GLU A 170 -2.95 13.71 26.52
N ARG A 171 -3.09 12.52 27.12
CA ARG A 171 -4.30 12.05 27.83
C ARG A 171 -5.55 11.96 26.96
N VAL A 172 -5.39 11.83 25.64
CA VAL A 172 -6.48 11.48 24.70
C VAL A 172 -6.90 10.03 24.91
N LEU A 173 -5.95 9.12 25.13
CA LEU A 173 -6.20 7.75 25.61
C LEU A 173 -5.88 7.66 27.10
N ARG A 174 -6.74 6.97 27.87
CA ARG A 174 -6.66 6.95 29.34
C ARG A 174 -5.55 6.05 29.89
N SER A 175 -5.07 5.09 29.10
CA SER A 175 -4.05 4.12 29.51
C SER A 175 -3.29 3.57 28.29
N ASN A 176 -2.16 2.93 28.57
CA ASN A 176 -1.36 2.15 27.63
C ASN A 176 -1.91 0.72 27.39
N ALA A 177 -2.93 0.31 28.15
CA ALA A 177 -3.59 -0.97 27.97
C ALA A 177 -4.43 -0.98 26.69
N VAL A 178 -4.15 -1.94 25.81
CA VAL A 178 -4.83 -2.14 24.52
C VAL A 178 -5.24 -3.59 24.33
N ALA A 179 -6.25 -3.81 23.50
CA ALA A 179 -6.58 -5.14 22.99
C ALA A 179 -6.23 -5.24 21.51
N ILE A 180 -5.98 -6.44 21.01
CA ILE A 180 -5.94 -6.76 19.58
C ILE A 180 -7.20 -7.55 19.23
N VAL A 181 -7.88 -7.20 18.15
CA VAL A 181 -9.16 -7.81 17.74
C VAL A 181 -9.17 -8.06 16.24
N GLY A 182 -9.56 -9.26 15.80
CA GLY A 182 -9.66 -9.58 14.38
C GLY A 182 -10.59 -10.74 14.09
N ASP A 183 -10.66 -11.14 12.83
CA ASP A 183 -11.33 -12.38 12.40
C ASP A 183 -10.40 -13.60 12.61
N PRO A 184 -10.87 -14.86 12.46
CA PRO A 184 -10.07 -16.04 12.73
C PRO A 184 -9.27 -16.53 11.52
N SER A 185 -9.25 -15.79 10.40
CA SER A 185 -8.44 -16.17 9.24
C SER A 185 -6.96 -16.29 9.61
N LYS A 186 -6.24 -17.13 8.85
CA LYS A 186 -4.80 -17.28 9.02
C LYS A 186 -4.06 -15.94 8.86
N GLN A 187 -4.47 -15.11 7.91
CA GLN A 187 -3.85 -13.79 7.66
C GLN A 187 -4.01 -12.87 8.89
N SER A 188 -5.21 -12.81 9.48
CA SER A 188 -5.44 -12.12 10.76
C SER A 188 -4.58 -12.69 11.88
N ALA A 189 -4.54 -14.02 12.04
CA ALA A 189 -3.74 -14.66 13.10
C ALA A 189 -2.24 -14.34 12.97
N ASP A 190 -1.68 -14.47 11.77
CA ASP A 190 -0.27 -14.18 11.49
C ASP A 190 0.04 -12.69 11.73
N PHE A 191 -0.83 -11.79 11.29
CA PHE A 191 -0.68 -10.34 11.50
C PHE A 191 -0.69 -9.98 12.99
N ARG A 192 -1.65 -10.51 13.76
CA ARG A 192 -1.74 -10.27 15.22
C ARG A 192 -0.51 -10.83 15.95
N ALA A 193 -0.03 -12.01 15.56
CA ALA A 193 1.17 -12.61 16.15
C ALA A 193 2.44 -11.79 15.87
N ALA A 194 2.61 -11.28 14.65
CA ALA A 194 3.74 -10.44 14.28
C ALA A 194 3.73 -9.08 14.99
N LEU A 195 2.54 -8.53 15.23
CA LEU A 195 2.35 -7.21 15.82
C LEU A 195 2.51 -7.20 17.35
N LEU A 196 2.08 -8.26 18.04
CA LEU A 196 2.13 -8.37 19.51
C LEU A 196 3.49 -7.95 20.12
N PRO A 197 4.64 -8.55 19.76
CA PRO A 197 5.93 -8.18 20.36
C PRO A 197 6.38 -6.76 19.97
N ARG A 198 5.88 -6.20 18.86
CA ARG A 198 6.19 -4.83 18.41
C ARG A 198 5.45 -3.80 19.25
N LEU A 199 4.18 -4.05 19.56
CA LEU A 199 3.37 -3.19 20.44
C LEU A 199 3.90 -3.22 21.88
N THR A 200 4.29 -4.38 22.40
CA THR A 200 4.90 -4.46 23.74
C THR A 200 6.20 -3.65 23.82
N ARG A 201 7.09 -3.78 22.83
CA ARG A 201 8.32 -2.95 22.76
C ARG A 201 8.04 -1.46 22.59
N ALA A 202 6.89 -1.10 22.02
CA ALA A 202 6.46 0.28 21.87
C ALA A 202 5.96 0.92 23.17
N GLY A 203 5.77 0.14 24.24
CA GLY A 203 5.28 0.60 25.55
C GLY A 203 3.77 0.41 25.76
N LEU A 204 3.11 -0.41 24.93
CA LEU A 204 1.70 -0.77 25.09
C LEU A 204 1.55 -2.09 25.84
N ASP A 205 0.56 -2.14 26.73
CA ASP A 205 0.20 -3.35 27.48
C ASP A 205 -0.92 -4.07 26.74
N VAL A 206 -0.58 -5.12 25.98
CA VAL A 206 -1.59 -5.89 25.25
C VAL A 206 -2.31 -6.86 26.20
N VAL A 207 -3.48 -6.45 26.69
CA VAL A 207 -4.25 -7.17 27.73
C VAL A 207 -5.35 -8.07 27.16
N GLY A 208 -5.49 -8.12 25.84
CA GLY A 208 -6.43 -9.00 25.16
C GLY A 208 -6.05 -9.26 23.71
N ASN A 209 -6.30 -10.49 23.24
CA ASN A 209 -6.11 -10.88 21.86
C ASN A 209 -7.32 -11.72 21.42
N LEU A 210 -8.26 -11.07 20.72
CA LEU A 210 -9.58 -11.62 20.40
C LEU A 210 -9.66 -12.00 18.92
N ALA A 211 -10.28 -13.15 18.65
CA ALA A 211 -10.68 -13.57 17.33
C ALA A 211 -12.00 -14.35 17.38
N ASP A 212 -12.88 -14.07 16.43
CA ASP A 212 -14.19 -14.70 16.28
C ASP A 212 -14.74 -14.39 14.88
N THR A 213 -15.66 -15.21 14.39
CA THR A 213 -16.42 -14.89 13.17
C THR A 213 -17.59 -13.96 13.44
N GLN A 214 -18.01 -13.83 14.70
CA GLN A 214 -19.16 -13.03 15.10
C GLN A 214 -18.73 -11.65 15.64
N ALA A 215 -18.99 -10.60 14.87
CA ALA A 215 -18.69 -9.22 15.24
C ALA A 215 -19.30 -8.81 16.59
N GLY A 216 -20.53 -9.23 16.88
CA GLY A 216 -21.20 -8.96 18.15
C GLY A 216 -20.47 -9.54 19.36
N ALA A 217 -20.01 -10.80 19.25
CA ALA A 217 -19.25 -11.46 20.30
C ALA A 217 -17.89 -10.79 20.54
N LEU A 218 -17.23 -10.34 19.46
CA LEU A 218 -15.99 -9.56 19.57
C LEU A 218 -16.21 -8.24 20.32
N LEU A 219 -17.26 -7.50 19.99
CA LEU A 219 -17.59 -6.24 20.65
C LEU A 219 -17.92 -6.43 22.13
N GLU A 220 -18.72 -7.44 22.47
CA GLU A 220 -19.06 -7.75 23.86
C GLU A 220 -17.81 -8.09 24.68
N ARG A 221 -16.96 -8.98 24.16
CA ARG A 221 -15.71 -9.38 24.82
C ARG A 221 -14.75 -8.20 24.93
N LEU A 222 -14.64 -7.37 23.89
CA LEU A 222 -13.79 -6.19 23.88
C LEU A 222 -14.21 -5.17 24.96
N GLN A 223 -15.51 -4.92 25.11
CA GLN A 223 -16.03 -4.02 26.15
C GLN A 223 -15.72 -4.54 27.56
N LYS A 224 -15.79 -5.85 27.80
CA LYS A 224 -15.46 -6.47 29.10
C LYS A 224 -13.98 -6.30 29.49
N ILE A 225 -13.07 -6.12 28.53
CA ILE A 225 -11.64 -5.90 28.81
C ILE A 225 -11.38 -4.47 29.34
N ASN A 226 -12.29 -3.51 29.08
CA ASN A 226 -12.20 -2.13 29.58
C ASN A 226 -10.91 -1.38 29.20
N VAL A 227 -10.49 -1.50 27.93
CA VAL A 227 -9.38 -0.73 27.35
C VAL A 227 -9.86 0.58 26.73
N SER A 228 -8.96 1.56 26.56
CA SER A 228 -9.30 2.82 25.86
C SER A 228 -9.12 2.73 24.34
N ALA A 229 -8.33 1.77 23.88
CA ALA A 229 -8.04 1.56 22.46
C ALA A 229 -7.90 0.07 22.13
N ALA A 230 -8.19 -0.26 20.87
CA ALA A 230 -7.95 -1.58 20.31
C ALA A 230 -7.29 -1.49 18.95
N ILE A 231 -6.40 -2.43 18.67
CA ILE A 231 -5.76 -2.62 17.37
C ILE A 231 -6.51 -3.70 16.59
N THR A 232 -6.93 -3.39 15.37
CA THR A 232 -7.76 -4.27 14.55
C THR A 232 -6.98 -5.03 13.50
N ALA A 233 -7.45 -6.23 13.18
CA ALA A 233 -6.88 -7.13 12.20
C ALA A 233 -8.00 -7.88 11.45
N PHE A 234 -8.83 -7.14 10.73
CA PHE A 234 -9.94 -7.72 9.95
C PHE A 234 -9.57 -7.84 8.47
N PHE A 235 -9.31 -9.07 8.03
CA PHE A 235 -9.11 -9.47 6.63
C PHE A 235 -10.39 -10.06 6.02
N ASP A 236 -11.30 -10.57 6.84
CA ASP A 236 -12.67 -10.85 6.41
C ASP A 236 -13.47 -9.54 6.36
N THR A 237 -13.84 -9.11 5.15
CA THR A 237 -14.55 -7.84 4.92
C THR A 237 -15.95 -7.82 5.55
N LYS A 238 -16.62 -8.97 5.65
CA LYS A 238 -17.94 -9.04 6.27
C LYS A 238 -17.82 -8.84 7.78
N VAL A 239 -16.95 -9.61 8.44
CA VAL A 239 -16.74 -9.51 9.89
C VAL A 239 -16.25 -8.11 10.26
N GLY A 240 -15.30 -7.55 9.49
CA GLY A 240 -14.77 -6.21 9.71
C GLY A 240 -15.81 -5.09 9.55
N ALA A 241 -16.71 -5.21 8.55
CA ALA A 241 -17.80 -4.26 8.34
C ALA A 241 -18.84 -4.31 9.47
N GLU A 242 -19.29 -5.51 9.83
CA GLU A 242 -20.25 -5.73 10.91
C GLU A 242 -19.69 -5.25 12.25
N PHE A 243 -18.39 -5.46 12.50
CA PHE A 243 -17.71 -4.97 13.71
C PHE A 243 -17.69 -3.44 13.77
N ALA A 244 -17.34 -2.76 12.68
CA ALA A 244 -17.32 -1.29 12.63
C ALA A 244 -18.73 -0.68 12.76
N GLN A 245 -19.74 -1.30 12.13
CA GLN A 245 -21.14 -0.91 12.28
C GLN A 245 -21.63 -1.08 13.72
N GLY A 246 -21.38 -2.24 14.33
CA GLY A 246 -21.75 -2.52 15.72
C GLY A 246 -21.02 -1.62 16.72
N TRP A 247 -19.74 -1.32 16.49
CA TRP A 247 -18.96 -0.37 17.29
C TRP A 247 -19.63 1.00 17.35
N SER A 248 -20.08 1.50 16.20
CA SER A 248 -20.76 2.80 16.08
C SER A 248 -22.18 2.78 16.64
N ALA A 249 -22.98 1.77 16.26
CA ALA A 249 -24.36 1.63 16.68
C ALA A 249 -24.51 1.50 18.20
N ASN A 250 -23.58 0.76 18.83
CA ASN A 250 -23.56 0.56 20.28
C ASN A 250 -22.77 1.66 21.02
N LYS A 251 -22.31 2.71 20.32
CA LYS A 251 -21.55 3.84 20.88
C LYS A 251 -20.37 3.40 21.75
N VAL A 252 -19.61 2.41 21.26
CA VAL A 252 -18.55 1.76 22.03
C VAL A 252 -17.37 2.72 22.24
N LYS A 253 -17.10 3.09 23.50
CA LYS A 253 -16.05 4.05 23.87
C LYS A 253 -14.63 3.45 23.88
N ILE A 254 -14.25 2.80 22.78
CA ILE A 254 -12.93 2.21 22.55
C ILE A 254 -12.42 2.69 21.19
N ALA A 255 -11.30 3.40 21.17
CA ALA A 255 -10.74 3.94 19.94
C ALA A 255 -10.14 2.82 19.09
N LEU A 256 -10.46 2.79 17.79
CA LEU A 256 -10.06 1.70 16.89
C LEU A 256 -8.98 2.16 15.92
N PHE A 257 -7.90 1.36 15.86
CA PHE A 257 -6.75 1.59 14.99
C PHE A 257 -6.35 0.30 14.28
N GLY A 258 -5.86 0.34 13.04
CA GLY A 258 -5.20 -0.82 12.43
C GLY A 258 -5.88 -1.29 11.14
N TRP A 259 -5.79 -2.58 10.84
CA TRP A 259 -6.28 -3.13 9.58
C TRP A 259 -7.76 -3.49 9.67
N ASN A 260 -8.54 -3.01 8.71
CA ASN A 260 -9.89 -3.46 8.44
C ASN A 260 -10.15 -3.33 6.93
N GLU A 261 -10.11 -4.46 6.22
CA GLU A 261 -10.15 -4.50 4.75
C GLU A 261 -11.42 -3.85 4.18
N ALA A 262 -12.56 -3.99 4.86
CA ALA A 262 -13.82 -3.36 4.43
C ALA A 262 -13.72 -1.83 4.40
N LEU A 263 -12.94 -1.26 5.33
CA LEU A 263 -12.76 0.17 5.46
C LEU A 263 -11.75 0.76 4.47
N LEU A 264 -11.18 -0.01 3.54
CA LEU A 264 -10.29 0.52 2.50
C LEU A 264 -11.08 1.20 1.36
N TYR A 265 -12.31 0.75 1.11
CA TYR A 265 -13.15 1.23 0.01
C TYR A 265 -14.51 1.75 0.45
N ASP A 266 -15.02 1.36 1.63
CA ASP A 266 -16.34 1.75 2.13
C ASP A 266 -16.22 2.37 3.53
N ASP A 267 -16.86 3.52 3.76
CA ASP A 267 -16.95 4.14 5.09
C ASP A 267 -18.17 3.66 5.90
N LEU A 268 -18.94 2.73 5.31
CA LEU A 268 -20.13 2.10 5.86
C LEU A 268 -21.22 3.14 6.16
N LYS A 269 -21.43 4.07 5.22
CA LYS A 269 -22.40 5.18 5.34
C LYS A 269 -22.11 6.03 6.59
N GLY A 270 -20.83 6.23 6.88
CA GLY A 270 -20.36 6.98 8.04
C GLY A 270 -20.39 6.22 9.37
N ALA A 271 -20.70 4.91 9.40
CA ALA A 271 -20.61 4.13 10.63
C ALA A 271 -19.16 4.07 11.16
N ALA A 272 -18.16 4.11 10.27
CA ALA A 272 -16.76 4.06 10.65
C ALA A 272 -16.11 5.43 10.98
N ARG A 273 -16.90 6.50 11.19
CA ARG A 273 -16.38 7.83 11.55
C ARG A 273 -15.57 7.79 12.85
N GLY A 274 -14.35 8.30 12.80
CA GLY A 274 -13.36 8.29 13.90
C GLY A 274 -12.46 7.06 13.91
N TYR A 275 -12.76 6.01 13.14
CA TYR A 275 -11.92 4.83 12.99
C TYR A 275 -10.63 5.19 12.24
N VAL A 276 -9.49 4.72 12.74
CA VAL A 276 -8.19 4.88 12.08
C VAL A 276 -7.79 3.59 11.37
N VAL A 277 -7.82 3.58 10.05
CA VAL A 277 -7.46 2.42 9.24
C VAL A 277 -6.03 2.55 8.70
N THR A 278 -5.29 1.45 8.71
CA THR A 278 -3.99 1.35 8.02
C THR A 278 -4.24 1.17 6.52
N ASP A 279 -3.62 2.03 5.72
CA ASP A 279 -3.69 2.06 4.26
C ASP A 279 -2.26 2.10 3.68
N PHE A 280 -2.06 1.72 2.43
CA PHE A 280 -0.77 1.82 1.73
C PHE A 280 -0.77 2.90 0.64
N ALA A 281 -1.87 3.64 0.50
CA ALA A 281 -1.95 4.81 -0.35
C ALA A 281 -2.71 5.93 0.37
N ALA A 282 -2.11 7.11 0.45
CA ALA A 282 -2.72 8.28 1.06
C ALA A 282 -3.05 9.34 0.01
N GLU A 283 -4.25 9.90 0.09
CA GLU A 283 -4.73 10.97 -0.80
C GLU A 283 -4.30 12.34 -0.27
N THR A 284 -3.01 12.63 -0.41
CA THR A 284 -2.40 13.90 0.05
C THR A 284 -1.28 14.33 -0.88
N GLU A 285 -1.15 15.64 -1.12
CA GLU A 285 -0.04 16.23 -1.87
C GLU A 285 1.33 16.01 -1.20
N LYS A 286 1.34 15.67 0.10
CA LYS A 286 2.57 15.47 0.87
C LYS A 286 3.34 14.22 0.46
N VAL A 287 2.68 13.21 -0.11
CA VAL A 287 3.34 11.97 -0.55
C VAL A 287 4.16 12.21 -1.82
N GLY A 288 3.59 12.91 -2.79
CA GLY A 288 4.28 13.20 -4.03
C GLY A 288 3.45 13.99 -5.04
N PRO A 289 4.10 14.55 -6.07
CA PRO A 289 3.46 15.42 -7.05
C PRO A 289 2.43 14.71 -7.93
N ARG A 290 2.43 13.37 -7.95
CA ARG A 290 1.52 12.55 -8.77
C ARG A 290 0.28 12.11 -8.00
N THR A 291 0.31 12.15 -6.68
CA THR A 291 -0.67 11.50 -5.81
C THR A 291 -2.09 12.03 -6.04
N LEU A 292 -2.32 13.34 -5.88
CA LEU A 292 -3.66 13.91 -6.07
C LEU A 292 -4.16 13.79 -7.52
N GLY A 293 -3.25 13.87 -8.50
CA GLY A 293 -3.59 13.71 -9.91
C GLY A 293 -4.12 12.30 -10.23
N PHE A 294 -3.52 11.28 -9.62
CA PHE A 294 -3.98 9.90 -9.72
C PHE A 294 -5.39 9.73 -9.14
N TYR A 295 -5.63 10.15 -7.89
CA TYR A 295 -6.93 9.98 -7.24
C TYR A 295 -8.05 10.69 -8.02
N LYS A 296 -7.79 11.90 -8.51
CA LYS A 296 -8.73 12.64 -9.36
C LYS A 296 -9.11 11.84 -10.61
N LYS A 297 -8.12 11.37 -11.38
CA LYS A 297 -8.36 10.61 -12.62
C LYS A 297 -9.07 9.28 -12.35
N TYR A 298 -8.67 8.60 -11.28
CA TYR A 298 -9.30 7.33 -10.88
C TYR A 298 -10.79 7.54 -10.56
N GLN A 299 -11.12 8.55 -9.75
CA GLN A 299 -12.50 8.89 -9.42
C GLN A 299 -13.29 9.30 -10.67
N GLU A 300 -12.69 10.08 -11.58
CA GLU A 300 -13.31 10.49 -12.84
C GLU A 300 -13.65 9.30 -13.74
N GLN A 301 -12.72 8.33 -13.86
CA GLN A 301 -12.86 7.18 -14.75
C GLN A 301 -13.74 6.07 -14.17
N PHE A 302 -13.52 5.69 -12.91
CA PHE A 302 -14.14 4.49 -12.32
C PHE A 302 -15.31 4.80 -11.38
N LYS A 303 -15.56 6.09 -11.08
CA LYS A 303 -16.62 6.54 -10.16
C LYS A 303 -16.56 5.87 -8.78
N ALA A 304 -15.36 5.46 -8.38
CA ALA A 304 -15.09 4.75 -7.14
C ALA A 304 -13.83 5.29 -6.50
N ARG A 305 -13.72 5.14 -5.18
CA ARG A 305 -12.49 5.43 -4.46
C ARG A 305 -11.40 4.43 -4.88
N ALA A 306 -10.20 4.92 -5.11
CA ALA A 306 -9.04 4.07 -5.30
C ALA A 306 -8.64 3.39 -3.98
N VAL A 307 -8.60 2.06 -3.97
CA VAL A 307 -7.89 1.27 -2.95
C VAL A 307 -6.39 1.29 -3.23
N PHE A 308 -5.57 0.97 -2.23
CA PHE A 308 -4.11 1.00 -2.39
C PHE A 308 -3.63 0.17 -3.59
N THR A 309 -4.21 -1.01 -3.85
CA THR A 309 -3.80 -1.85 -4.98
C THR A 309 -3.93 -1.17 -6.33
N ALA A 310 -4.85 -0.22 -6.48
CA ALA A 310 -4.92 0.59 -7.69
C ALA A 310 -3.73 1.54 -7.84
N ALA A 311 -3.34 2.20 -6.75
CA ALA A 311 -2.21 3.12 -6.73
C ALA A 311 -0.87 2.38 -6.91
N THR A 312 -0.70 1.24 -6.25
CA THR A 312 0.52 0.44 -6.32
C THR A 312 0.70 -0.22 -7.69
N THR A 313 -0.38 -0.73 -8.30
CA THR A 313 -0.31 -1.25 -9.68
C THR A 313 -0.07 -0.14 -10.70
N TYR A 314 -0.68 1.04 -10.51
CA TYR A 314 -0.39 2.20 -11.35
C TYR A 314 1.10 2.57 -11.29
N ASP A 315 1.68 2.63 -10.09
CA ASP A 315 3.11 2.88 -9.88
C ASP A 315 3.99 1.79 -10.51
N ALA A 316 3.62 0.52 -10.39
CA ALA A 316 4.34 -0.60 -11.02
C ALA A 316 4.40 -0.49 -12.55
N VAL A 317 3.31 -0.08 -13.20
CA VAL A 317 3.29 0.14 -14.66
C VAL A 317 4.19 1.31 -15.06
N TYR A 318 4.26 2.36 -14.25
CA TYR A 318 5.21 3.46 -14.47
C TYR A 318 6.67 3.05 -14.21
N ALA A 319 6.92 2.15 -13.27
CA ALA A 319 8.25 1.55 -13.07
C ALA A 319 8.70 0.77 -14.31
N LEU A 320 7.79 0.00 -14.90
CA LEU A 320 8.04 -0.70 -16.16
C LEU A 320 8.28 0.27 -17.32
N ALA A 321 7.54 1.38 -17.39
CA ALA A 321 7.76 2.41 -18.41
C ALA A 321 9.14 3.07 -18.32
N ASP A 322 9.57 3.42 -17.11
CA ASP A 322 10.91 3.94 -16.85
C ASP A 322 12.00 2.91 -17.24
N ALA A 323 11.81 1.66 -16.85
CA ALA A 323 12.71 0.56 -17.18
C ALA A 323 12.79 0.33 -18.70
N LEU A 324 11.66 0.26 -19.41
CA LEU A 324 11.62 0.16 -20.87
C LEU A 324 12.37 1.31 -21.52
N GLY A 325 12.19 2.54 -21.03
CA GLY A 325 12.83 3.70 -21.62
C GLY A 325 14.36 3.70 -21.50
N ARG A 326 14.88 3.14 -20.40
CA ARG A 326 16.33 2.95 -20.19
C ARG A 326 16.88 1.73 -20.92
N ALA A 327 16.15 0.62 -20.90
CA ALA A 327 16.55 -0.64 -21.55
C ALA A 327 16.48 -0.56 -23.08
N ARG A 328 15.52 0.23 -23.61
CA ARG A 328 15.17 0.30 -25.03
C ARG A 328 14.87 -1.07 -25.64
N THR A 329 14.28 -1.97 -24.86
CA THR A 329 13.88 -3.32 -25.27
C THR A 329 12.93 -3.92 -24.23
N THR A 330 12.11 -4.90 -24.64
CA THR A 330 11.30 -5.73 -23.74
C THR A 330 11.97 -7.05 -23.36
N GLU A 331 13.25 -7.24 -23.74
CA GLU A 331 14.03 -8.40 -23.31
C GLU A 331 14.14 -8.45 -21.77
N ALA A 332 13.82 -9.61 -21.19
CA ALA A 332 13.57 -9.74 -19.77
C ALA A 332 14.77 -9.38 -18.89
N GLU A 333 15.97 -9.83 -19.26
CA GLU A 333 17.21 -9.50 -18.54
C GLU A 333 17.49 -7.99 -18.54
N ALA A 334 17.29 -7.33 -19.68
CA ALA A 334 17.48 -5.90 -19.81
C ALA A 334 16.44 -5.12 -18.99
N LEU A 335 15.18 -5.59 -18.99
CA LEU A 335 14.13 -5.02 -18.16
C LEU A 335 14.39 -5.20 -16.66
N VAL A 336 14.84 -6.38 -16.21
CA VAL A 336 15.20 -6.62 -14.80
C VAL A 336 16.32 -5.68 -14.37
N LYS A 337 17.42 -5.63 -15.13
CA LYS A 337 18.54 -4.73 -14.84
C LYS A 337 18.10 -3.26 -14.83
N ALA A 338 17.21 -2.88 -15.74
CA ALA A 338 16.65 -1.55 -15.73
C ALA A 338 15.78 -1.33 -14.48
N LEU A 339 14.86 -2.23 -14.13
CA LEU A 339 14.02 -2.15 -12.93
C LEU A 339 14.84 -1.98 -11.64
N GLU A 340 15.96 -2.68 -11.49
CA GLU A 340 16.87 -2.51 -10.36
C GLU A 340 17.40 -1.07 -10.23
N GLY A 341 17.60 -0.39 -11.35
CA GLY A 341 18.03 1.01 -11.42
C GLY A 341 16.90 2.04 -11.36
N THR A 342 15.64 1.61 -11.18
CA THR A 342 14.48 2.49 -11.16
C THR A 342 14.52 3.43 -9.95
N ARG A 343 14.31 4.73 -10.20
CA ARG A 343 14.18 5.75 -9.16
C ARG A 343 13.30 6.89 -9.65
N LEU A 344 12.00 6.86 -9.34
CA LEU A 344 11.06 7.91 -9.73
C LEU A 344 9.99 8.17 -8.67
N PRO A 345 9.44 9.39 -8.59
CA PRO A 345 8.28 9.66 -7.73
C PRO A 345 7.05 8.90 -8.23
N GLY A 346 6.45 8.12 -7.34
CA GLY A 346 5.17 7.43 -7.52
C GLY A 346 4.00 8.18 -6.85
N VAL A 347 2.85 7.53 -6.87
CA VAL A 347 1.62 7.91 -6.17
C VAL A 347 1.72 7.59 -4.68
N VAL A 348 2.36 6.47 -4.31
CA VAL A 348 2.45 6.01 -2.91
C VAL A 348 3.80 6.31 -2.25
N GLY A 349 4.74 6.92 -2.98
CA GLY A 349 6.07 7.27 -2.50
C GLY A 349 7.15 7.07 -3.57
N LEU A 350 8.42 6.98 -3.18
CA LEU A 350 9.52 6.78 -4.13
C LEU A 350 9.51 5.34 -4.64
N ILE A 351 9.42 5.17 -5.96
CA ILE A 351 9.61 3.89 -6.63
C ILE A 351 11.10 3.65 -6.81
N ARG A 352 11.67 2.87 -5.90
CA ARG A 352 13.05 2.35 -5.92
C ARG A 352 13.06 0.98 -5.26
N PHE A 353 13.81 0.04 -5.81
CA PHE A 353 13.91 -1.30 -5.24
C PHE A 353 15.20 -1.50 -4.45
N TYR A 354 15.17 -2.35 -3.42
CA TYR A 354 16.37 -2.76 -2.70
C TYR A 354 17.23 -3.69 -3.57
N THR A 355 18.55 -3.56 -3.46
CA THR A 355 19.49 -4.53 -4.04
C THR A 355 19.77 -5.68 -3.07
N VAL A 356 20.40 -6.75 -3.57
CA VAL A 356 20.88 -7.87 -2.73
C VAL A 356 21.91 -7.37 -1.71
N GLU A 357 22.79 -6.46 -2.10
CA GLU A 357 23.80 -5.88 -1.20
C GLU A 357 23.16 -5.05 -0.08
N GLU A 358 22.12 -4.26 -0.40
CA GLU A 358 21.36 -3.51 0.61
C GLU A 358 20.69 -4.46 1.61
N GLN A 359 20.06 -5.54 1.15
CA GLN A 359 19.48 -6.57 2.03
C GLN A 359 20.53 -7.21 2.96
N GLN A 360 21.70 -7.57 2.42
CA GLN A 360 22.76 -8.22 3.20
C GLN A 360 23.30 -7.29 4.31
N ARG A 361 23.43 -6.00 4.01
CA ARG A 361 24.00 -4.99 4.90
C ARG A 361 22.99 -4.40 5.88
N ASP A 362 21.68 -4.62 5.68
CA ASP A 362 20.66 -4.02 6.53
C ASP A 362 20.71 -4.57 7.97
N PRO A 363 21.02 -3.71 8.97
CA PRO A 363 21.04 -4.12 10.37
C PRO A 363 19.64 -4.37 10.94
N LEU A 364 18.59 -3.80 10.32
CA LEU A 364 17.21 -3.93 10.79
C LEU A 364 16.49 -5.15 10.21
N LYS A 365 17.08 -5.80 9.19
CA LYS A 365 16.51 -6.95 8.46
C LYS A 365 15.12 -6.65 7.88
N ILE A 366 14.92 -5.40 7.45
CA ILE A 366 13.74 -4.86 6.77
C ILE A 366 13.91 -4.99 5.25
N ALA A 367 15.10 -4.73 4.74
CA ALA A 367 15.40 -4.74 3.31
C ALA A 367 15.30 -6.16 2.74
N VAL A 368 14.55 -6.30 1.66
CA VAL A 368 14.42 -7.52 0.86
C VAL A 368 14.68 -7.14 -0.58
N ALA A 369 15.62 -7.81 -1.25
CA ALA A 369 15.99 -7.51 -2.62
C ALA A 369 14.74 -7.53 -3.53
N HIS A 370 14.66 -6.54 -4.41
CA HIS A 370 13.55 -6.30 -5.33
C HIS A 370 12.20 -5.90 -4.67
N ASP A 371 12.17 -5.68 -3.35
CA ASP A 371 11.10 -4.89 -2.75
C ASP A 371 11.31 -3.41 -2.99
N GLN A 372 10.21 -2.69 -3.18
CA GLN A 372 10.24 -1.25 -3.09
C GLN A 372 10.69 -0.84 -1.68
N VAL A 373 11.59 0.12 -1.65
CA VAL A 373 12.29 0.46 -0.42
C VAL A 373 11.34 0.99 0.63
N TYR A 374 11.54 0.59 1.88
CA TYR A 374 10.74 1.09 3.00
C TYR A 374 11.12 2.55 3.30
N GLY A 375 10.11 3.41 3.43
CA GLY A 375 10.30 4.83 3.72
C GLY A 375 10.71 5.05 5.17
N LEU A 376 11.97 5.43 5.42
CA LEU A 376 12.46 5.85 6.73
C LEU A 376 12.88 7.32 6.66
N ASN A 377 11.92 8.24 6.73
CA ASN A 377 12.16 9.68 6.67
C ASN A 377 12.70 10.25 7.99
N LYS A 378 13.79 9.64 8.47
CA LYS A 378 14.51 10.03 9.70
C LYS A 378 16.01 10.19 9.49
N LEU A 379 16.53 9.86 8.29
CA LEU A 379 17.98 9.84 8.00
C LEU A 379 18.48 11.02 7.15
N SER A 380 17.66 12.01 6.78
CA SER A 380 18.15 13.24 6.15
C SER A 380 17.25 14.46 6.36
N PRO A 381 17.80 15.67 6.54
CA PRO A 381 17.03 16.90 6.61
C PRO A 381 16.64 17.36 5.20
N GLY A 382 15.41 17.05 4.79
CA GLY A 382 14.78 17.50 3.55
C GLY A 382 13.48 16.74 3.31
N PRO A 383 12.58 17.17 2.41
CA PRO A 383 11.51 16.32 1.93
C PRO A 383 12.14 15.18 1.11
N GLY A 384 12.63 14.15 1.82
CA GLY A 384 13.16 12.93 1.25
C GLY A 384 12.00 12.20 0.60
N PHE A 385 12.06 12.04 -0.71
CA PHE A 385 11.25 11.04 -1.42
C PHE A 385 11.69 9.67 -0.91
N ASP A 386 11.12 9.23 0.20
CA ASP A 386 11.56 8.07 0.97
C ASP A 386 10.56 6.95 0.84
N GLY A 387 10.90 5.97 -0.01
CA GLY A 387 10.28 4.65 -0.09
C GLY A 387 8.75 4.60 -0.05
N VAL A 388 8.22 3.46 0.42
CA VAL A 388 6.81 3.22 0.74
C VAL A 388 6.68 3.01 2.23
N ARG A 389 5.60 3.51 2.82
CA ARG A 389 5.29 3.31 4.22
C ARG A 389 3.77 3.21 4.42
N PRO A 390 3.26 2.39 5.36
CA PRO A 390 1.86 2.40 5.72
C PRO A 390 1.43 3.77 6.27
N PHE A 391 0.20 4.17 5.96
CA PHE A 391 -0.46 5.38 6.47
C PHE A 391 -1.57 4.98 7.43
N TYR A 392 -1.68 5.68 8.56
CA TYR A 392 -2.79 5.52 9.51
C TYR A 392 -3.73 6.68 9.29
N THR A 393 -4.91 6.35 8.77
CA THR A 393 -5.82 7.32 8.19
C THR A 393 -7.15 7.26 8.92
N GLN A 394 -7.56 8.37 9.49
CA GLN A 394 -8.85 8.49 10.15
C GLN A 394 -9.96 8.79 9.15
N LEU A 395 -11.05 8.04 9.25
CA LEU A 395 -12.29 8.35 8.53
C LEU A 395 -13.00 9.51 9.25
N ALA A 396 -12.99 10.69 8.65
CA ALA A 396 -13.58 11.90 9.23
C ALA A 396 -15.11 11.94 9.06
N ALA A 397 -15.76 12.81 9.84
CA ALA A 397 -17.22 12.96 9.83
C ALA A 397 -17.78 13.42 8.46
N ASP A 398 -16.99 14.19 7.71
CA ASP A 398 -17.32 14.69 6.38
C ASP A 398 -16.95 13.70 5.25
N GLY A 399 -16.56 12.47 5.59
CA GLY A 399 -16.17 11.41 4.65
C GLY A 399 -14.73 11.54 4.15
N ARG A 400 -13.98 12.59 4.56
CA ARG A 400 -12.56 12.70 4.22
C ARG A 400 -11.73 11.66 4.96
N ARG A 401 -10.58 11.35 4.37
CA ARG A 401 -9.55 10.49 4.93
C ARG A 401 -8.40 11.35 5.44
N VAL A 402 -8.31 11.50 6.76
CA VAL A 402 -7.29 12.34 7.40
C VAL A 402 -6.09 11.47 7.74
N VAL A 403 -4.99 11.67 7.03
CA VAL A 403 -3.70 11.03 7.36
C VAL A 403 -3.22 11.56 8.70
N LEU A 404 -2.99 10.66 9.66
CA LEU A 404 -2.54 10.98 11.02
C LEU A 404 -1.08 10.61 11.27
N TYR A 405 -0.62 9.56 10.62
CA TYR A 405 0.74 9.04 10.71
C TYR A 405 1.11 8.38 9.37
N PRO A 406 2.36 8.49 8.89
CA PRO A 406 3.49 9.24 9.46
C PRO A 406 3.27 10.75 9.53
N ASP A 407 3.93 11.42 10.48
CA ASP A 407 3.71 12.85 10.78
C ASP A 407 4.07 13.76 9.61
N GLU A 408 5.11 13.41 8.86
CA GLU A 408 5.55 14.12 7.67
C GLU A 408 4.47 14.18 6.57
N TYR A 409 3.54 13.22 6.57
CA TYR A 409 2.41 13.14 5.64
C TYR A 409 1.06 13.53 6.26
N ALA A 410 1.03 13.89 7.56
CA ALA A 410 -0.21 14.15 8.27
C ALA A 410 -0.99 15.33 7.67
N THR A 411 -2.29 15.16 7.48
CA THR A 411 -3.20 16.19 6.93
C THR A 411 -4.14 16.77 7.99
N GLY A 412 -4.04 16.29 9.22
CA GLY A 412 -4.79 16.77 10.36
C GLY A 412 -4.36 16.08 11.66
N SER A 413 -5.14 16.32 12.72
CA SER A 413 -4.94 15.72 14.03
C SER A 413 -6.03 14.69 14.32
N TYR A 414 -5.74 13.75 15.22
CA TYR A 414 -6.72 12.75 15.63
C TYR A 414 -7.89 13.40 16.34
N VAL A 415 -9.10 13.04 15.92
CA VAL A 415 -10.35 13.46 16.55
C VAL A 415 -11.00 12.21 17.17
N LEU A 416 -11.47 12.32 18.41
CA LEU A 416 -12.20 11.20 19.01
C LEU A 416 -13.47 10.88 18.21
N PRO A 417 -13.88 9.59 18.13
CA PRO A 417 -15.10 9.21 17.45
C PRO A 417 -16.31 10.00 17.96
N PRO A 418 -17.30 10.36 17.10
CA PRO A 418 -18.39 11.26 17.47
C PRO A 418 -19.21 10.81 18.69
N HIS A 419 -19.29 9.50 18.94
CA HIS A 419 -20.03 8.92 20.06
C HIS A 419 -19.25 8.90 21.39
N PHE A 420 -18.03 9.46 21.44
CA PHE A 420 -17.26 9.60 22.67
C PHE A 420 -17.68 10.81 23.50
N GLY A 421 -18.19 11.84 22.82
CA GLY A 421 -18.67 13.10 23.40
C GLY A 421 -19.99 13.00 24.14
#